data_AF-A0A969ES67-F1
#
_entry.id   AF-A0A969ES67-F1
#
_cell.length_a   1.000
_cell.length_b   1.000
_cell.length_c   1.000
_cell.angle_alpha   90.00
_cell.angle_beta   90.00
_cell.angle_gamma   90.00
#
_symmetry.space_group_name_H-M   'P 1'
#
loop_
_entity.id
_entity.type
_entity.pdbx_description
1 polymer ?
#
loop_
_entity_poly.entity_id
_entity_poly.type
_entity_poly.pdbx_seq_one_letter_code
_entity_poly.pdbx_strand_id
1 'polypeptide(L)'
;MKRSICWYVIFGLLALQTLAHAQDTATGNVLFILDASGSMWGQVDQKAEIAIAKEVMTTLVQDLPEGIRAGLEVLRPPLQGRLQ
;
A
#
# COMPACT_ATOMS: atom_id res chain seq x y z
N MET A 1 22.98 41.46 31.73
CA MET A 1 21.78 41.55 30.86
C MET A 1 21.99 40.94 29.47
N LYS A 2 23.10 41.22 28.77
CA LYS A 2 23.35 40.72 27.38
C LYS A 2 23.52 39.20 27.23
N ARG A 3 24.01 38.51 28.26
CA ARG A 3 24.26 37.05 28.23
C ARG A 3 22.97 36.23 28.33
N SER A 4 22.01 36.66 29.15
CA SER A 4 20.72 35.98 29.32
C SER A 4 19.83 36.08 28.07
N ILE A 5 19.93 37.19 27.34
CA ILE A 5 19.22 37.39 26.07
C ILE A 5 19.66 36.38 25.00
N CYS A 6 20.95 36.02 24.97
CA CYS A 6 21.48 35.03 24.04
C CYS A 6 20.89 33.63 24.25
N TRP A 7 20.68 33.23 25.51
CA TRP A 7 20.05 31.94 25.85
C TRP A 7 18.58 31.87 25.45
N TYR A 8 17.82 32.97 25.64
CA TYR A 8 16.42 33.01 25.21
C TYR A 8 16.26 32.98 23.69
N VAL A 9 17.16 33.62 22.94
CA VAL A 9 17.16 33.56 21.47
C VAL A 9 17.48 32.14 20.97
N ILE A 10 18.45 31.46 21.58
CA ILE A 10 18.79 30.08 21.22
C ILE A 10 17.65 29.11 21.55
N PHE A 11 17.02 29.25 22.72
CA PHE A 11 15.89 28.40 23.12
C PHE A 11 14.65 28.63 22.24
N GLY A 12 14.38 29.89 21.88
CA GLY A 12 13.29 30.24 20.94
C GLY A 12 13.54 29.71 19.52
N LEU A 13 14.79 29.73 19.04
CA LEU A 13 15.14 29.22 17.71
C LEU A 13 15.07 27.69 17.62
N LEU A 14 15.34 26.97 18.72
CA LEU A 14 15.24 25.51 18.79
C LEU A 14 13.77 25.03 18.82
N ALA A 15 12.89 25.78 19.50
CA ALA A 15 11.46 25.50 19.57
C ALA A 15 10.74 25.68 18.21
N LEU A 16 11.31 26.46 17.29
CA LEU A 16 10.72 26.73 15.98
C LEU A 16 10.92 25.59 14.97
N GLN A 17 11.86 24.67 15.22
CA GLN A 17 12.21 23.58 14.29
C GLN A 17 11.22 22.41 14.31
N THR A 18 10.31 22.35 15.29
CA THR A 18 9.38 21.23 15.47
C THR A 18 8.08 21.35 14.66
N LEU A 19 7.81 22.50 14.05
CA LEU A 19 6.55 22.76 13.33
C LEU A 19 6.56 22.30 11.86
N ALA A 20 7.72 21.91 11.31
CA ALA A 20 7.88 21.59 9.90
C ALA A 20 7.98 20.07 9.62
N HIS A 21 7.15 19.25 10.27
CA HIS A 21 6.96 17.87 9.81
C HIS A 21 6.04 17.88 8.57
N ALA A 22 6.63 17.72 7.39
CA ALA A 22 5.87 17.42 6.19
C ALA A 22 5.24 16.02 6.35
N GLN A 23 3.91 15.95 6.41
CA GLN A 23 3.20 14.68 6.32
C GLN A 23 3.18 14.28 4.85
N ASP A 24 4.02 13.31 4.48
CA ASP A 24 4.04 12.74 3.14
C ASP A 24 2.82 11.82 2.99
N THR A 25 1.66 12.41 2.72
CA THR A 25 0.42 11.65 2.48
C THR A 25 0.53 11.02 1.10
N ALA A 26 0.74 9.71 1.05
CA ALA A 26 0.73 8.96 -0.20
C ALA A 26 -0.62 9.13 -0.90
N THR A 27 -0.63 9.78 -2.06
CA THR A 27 -1.84 9.97 -2.86
C THR A 27 -1.68 9.22 -4.18
N GLY A 28 -2.67 8.39 -4.52
CA GLY A 28 -2.59 7.54 -5.70
C GLY A 28 -3.81 6.66 -5.90
N ASN A 29 -3.89 6.06 -7.09
CA ASN A 29 -4.89 5.06 -7.44
C ASN A 29 -4.20 3.74 -7.74
N VAL A 30 -4.70 2.64 -7.18
CA VAL A 30 -4.23 1.28 -7.47
C VAL A 30 -5.42 0.44 -7.93
N LEU A 31 -5.26 -0.32 -9.01
CA LEU A 31 -6.23 -1.31 -9.45
C LEU A 31 -5.62 -2.70 -9.30
N PHE A 32 -6.18 -3.52 -8.42
CA PHE A 32 -5.84 -4.93 -8.33
C PHE A 32 -6.63 -5.70 -9.40
N ILE A 33 -5.94 -6.56 -10.15
CA ILE A 33 -6.57 -7.49 -11.10
C ILE A 33 -6.29 -8.89 -10.58
N LEU A 34 -7.33 -9.55 -10.06
CA LEU A 34 -7.25 -10.92 -9.58
C LEU A 34 -7.65 -11.87 -10.70
N ASP A 35 -6.70 -12.68 -11.17
CA ASP A 35 -7.02 -13.75 -12.12
C ASP A 35 -7.90 -14.83 -11.46
N ALA A 36 -8.97 -15.21 -12.13
CA ALA A 36 -9.89 -16.28 -11.77
C ALA A 36 -10.08 -17.28 -12.93
N SER A 37 -9.04 -17.41 -13.77
CA SER A 37 -8.89 -18.44 -14.80
C SER A 37 -8.91 -19.86 -14.23
N GLY A 38 -9.01 -20.86 -15.11
CA GLY A 38 -9.12 -22.26 -14.70
C GLY A 38 -7.91 -22.77 -13.90
N SER A 39 -6.70 -22.30 -14.18
CA SER A 39 -5.49 -22.70 -13.46
C SER A 39 -5.50 -22.27 -12.00
N MET A 40 -6.17 -21.16 -11.68
CA MET A 40 -6.28 -20.64 -10.31
C MET A 40 -7.06 -21.58 -9.37
N TRP A 41 -7.82 -22.54 -9.91
CA TRP A 41 -8.49 -23.59 -9.15
C TRP A 41 -7.64 -24.86 -8.98
N GLY A 42 -6.44 -24.89 -9.56
CA GLY A 42 -5.42 -25.90 -9.32
C GLY A 42 -4.91 -25.85 -7.88
N GLN A 43 -4.19 -26.90 -7.49
CA GLN A 43 -3.58 -26.99 -6.17
C GLN A 43 -2.08 -26.77 -6.24
N VAL A 44 -1.59 -25.91 -5.36
CA VAL A 44 -0.17 -25.77 -5.02
C VAL A 44 -0.07 -26.05 -3.52
N ASP A 45 0.83 -26.95 -3.13
CA ASP A 45 1.05 -27.33 -1.73
C ASP A 45 -0.24 -27.66 -0.96
N GLN A 46 -1.10 -28.50 -1.55
CA GLN A 46 -2.41 -28.93 -0.99
C GLN A 46 -3.44 -27.80 -0.80
N LYS A 47 -3.22 -26.65 -1.44
CA LYS A 47 -4.09 -25.47 -1.33
C LYS A 47 -4.42 -24.94 -2.71
N ALA A 48 -5.67 -24.49 -2.89
CA ALA A 48 -6.07 -23.87 -4.14
C ALA A 48 -5.24 -22.60 -4.41
N GLU A 49 -4.72 -22.41 -5.62
CA GLU A 49 -3.93 -21.22 -5.99
C GLU A 49 -4.70 -19.92 -5.72
N ILE A 50 -6.00 -19.89 -6.01
CA ILE A 50 -6.89 -18.76 -5.70
C ILE A 50 -6.97 -18.46 -4.19
N ALA A 51 -6.85 -19.48 -3.33
CA ALA A 51 -6.84 -19.27 -1.89
C ALA A 51 -5.55 -18.59 -1.45
N ILE A 52 -4.40 -18.96 -2.03
CA ILE A 52 -3.11 -18.30 -1.80
C ILE A 52 -3.17 -16.85 -2.30
N ALA A 53 -3.68 -16.63 -3.51
CA ALA A 53 -3.82 -15.29 -4.07
C ALA A 53 -4.69 -14.37 -3.20
N LYS A 54 -5.79 -14.88 -2.63
CA LYS A 54 -6.65 -14.15 -1.69
C LYS A 54 -5.92 -13.77 -0.39
N GLU A 55 -5.06 -14.64 0.12
CA GLU A 55 -4.26 -14.34 1.31
C GLU A 55 -3.24 -13.24 1.04
N VAL A 56 -2.49 -13.34 -0.07
CA VAL A 56 -1.55 -12.30 -0.50
C VAL A 56 -2.28 -10.98 -0.69
N MET A 57 -3.43 -10.98 -1.37
CA MET A 57 -4.24 -9.77 -1.57
C MET A 57 -4.72 -9.16 -0.24
N THR A 58 -5.04 -9.99 0.75
CA THR A 58 -5.40 -9.51 2.09
C THR A 58 -4.26 -8.73 2.71
N THR A 59 -3.03 -9.25 2.65
CA THR A 59 -1.83 -8.56 3.13
C THR A 59 -1.58 -7.27 2.37
N LEU A 60 -1.65 -7.30 1.03
CA LEU A 60 -1.42 -6.11 0.20
C LEU A 60 -2.41 -4.98 0.50
N VAL A 61 -3.69 -5.29 0.72
CA VAL A 61 -4.71 -4.29 1.06
C VAL A 61 -4.49 -3.73 2.47
N GLN A 62 -4.04 -4.55 3.42
CA GLN A 62 -3.72 -4.09 4.78
C GLN A 62 -2.49 -3.18 4.83
N ASP A 63 -1.52 -3.43 3.94
CA ASP A 63 -0.26 -2.68 3.87
C ASP A 63 -0.37 -1.41 3.01
N LEU A 64 -1.54 -1.12 2.42
CA LEU A 64 -1.73 0.09 1.64
C LEU A 64 -1.59 1.35 2.52
N PRO A 65 -0.77 2.32 2.12
CA PRO A 65 -0.70 3.61 2.80
C PRO A 65 -2.06 4.31 2.85
N GLU A 66 -2.29 5.07 3.91
CA GLU A 66 -3.44 5.97 3.98
C GLU A 66 -3.42 6.97 2.81
N GLY A 67 -4.59 7.25 2.24
CA GLY A 67 -4.74 8.17 1.10
C GLY A 67 -4.70 7.51 -0.29
N ILE A 68 -4.37 6.22 -0.38
CA ILE A 68 -4.49 5.45 -1.62
C ILE A 68 -5.95 5.04 -1.87
N ARG A 69 -6.45 5.29 -3.09
CA ARG A 69 -7.72 4.74 -3.57
C ARG A 69 -7.48 3.41 -4.28
N ALA A 70 -8.05 2.34 -3.76
CA ALA A 70 -7.93 1.01 -4.35
C ALA A 70 -9.21 0.61 -5.09
N GLY A 71 -9.05 0.00 -6.26
CA GLY A 71 -10.08 -0.76 -6.97
C GLY A 71 -9.68 -2.23 -7.10
N LEU A 72 -10.66 -3.10 -7.33
CA LEU A 72 -10.45 -4.53 -7.58
C LEU A 72 -11.30 -4.95 -8.77
N GLU A 73 -10.68 -5.62 -9.73
CA GLU A 73 -11.34 -6.32 -10.83
C GLU A 73 -10.98 -7.80 -10.77
N VAL A 74 -12.00 -8.66 -10.90
CA VAL A 74 -11.79 -10.11 -10.99
C VAL A 74 -11.89 -10.51 -12.46
N LEU A 75 -10.75 -10.88 -13.04
CA LEU A 75 -10.67 -11.20 -14.44
C LEU A 75 -10.78 -12.71 -14.63
N ARG A 76 -11.72 -13.13 -15.48
CA ARG A 76 -11.70 -14.47 -16.07
C ARG A 76 -11.45 -14.32 -17.57
N PRO A 77 -10.25 -14.66 -18.06
CA PRO A 77 -10.02 -14.78 -19.49
C PRO A 77 -10.97 -15.83 -20.10
N PRO A 78 -11.48 -15.62 -21.33
CA PRO A 78 -12.21 -16.66 -22.04
C PRO A 78 -11.31 -17.90 -22.13
N LEU A 79 -11.90 -19.09 -21.97
CA LEU A 79 -11.18 -20.34 -22.21
C LEU A 79 -10.60 -20.26 -23.62
N GLN A 80 -9.28 -20.05 -23.75
CA GLN A 80 -8.61 -20.31 -25.02
C GLN A 80 -8.85 -21.78 -25.30
N GLY A 81 -9.83 -22.05 -26.16
CA GLY A 81 -10.03 -23.38 -26.71
C GLY A 81 -8.68 -23.85 -27.23
N ARG A 82 -8.31 -25.08 -26.86
CA ARG A 82 -7.39 -25.89 -27.66
C ARG A 82 -7.84 -25.80 -29.11
N LEU A 83 -7.28 -24.87 -29.86
CA LEU A 83 -7.07 -25.08 -31.27
C LEU A 83 -5.78 -25.91 -31.32
N GLN A 84 -5.99 -27.22 -31.36
CA GLN A 84 -5.01 -28.32 -31.49
C GLN A 84 -4.35 -28.77 -30.19
#